data_AF-A0A5C7MF99-F1
#
_entry.id   AF-A0A5C7MF99-F1
#
_cell.length_a   1.000
_cell.length_b   1.000
_cell.length_c   1.000
_cell.angle_alpha   90.00
_cell.angle_beta   90.00
_cell.angle_gamma   90.00
#
_symmetry.space_group_name_H-M   'P 1'
#
loop_
_entity.id
_entity.type
_entity.pdbx_description
1 polymer ?
#
loop_
_entity_poly.entity_id
_entity_poly.type
_entity_poly.pdbx_seq_one_letter_code
_entity_poly.pdbx_strand_id
1 'polypeptide(L)'
;MKETLWEFLLKLPASFEAQLFYGMMIAGTLGMGMNWLVKWLRNELPCFVTYMFKSEAKRSVLSILTLAGTVLAAIATNVFVIDDRFVGWLNVLWTGATTGFAVDATMNKGSREAWTEEEREKRRA
;
A
#
# COMPACT_ATOMS: atom_id res chain seq x y z
N MET A 1 22.02 -2.34 -27.69
CA MET A 1 21.51 -0.94 -27.70
C MET A 1 21.27 -0.54 -26.26
N LYS A 2 21.90 0.54 -25.77
CA LYS A 2 21.65 1.08 -24.42
C LYS A 2 20.46 2.04 -24.52
N GLU A 3 19.31 1.62 -24.01
CA GLU A 3 18.12 2.47 -23.89
C GLU A 3 18.42 3.63 -22.93
N THR A 4 18.01 4.84 -23.28
CA THR A 4 18.16 6.00 -22.39
C THR A 4 17.05 6.03 -21.34
N LEU A 5 17.32 6.61 -20.16
CA LEU A 5 16.32 6.74 -19.08
C LEU A 5 15.02 7.41 -19.57
N TRP A 6 15.13 8.36 -20.49
CA TRP A 6 13.97 9.06 -21.06
C TRP A 6 13.13 8.17 -22.00
N GLU A 7 13.78 7.34 -22.83
CA GLU A 7 13.09 6.36 -23.67
C GLU A 7 12.38 5.29 -22.82
N PHE A 8 13.01 4.87 -21.72
CA PHE A 8 12.41 3.99 -20.74
C PHE A 8 11.17 4.63 -20.09
N LEU A 9 11.27 5.90 -19.66
CA LEU A 9 10.15 6.65 -19.06
C LEU A 9 8.98 6.88 -20.04
N LEU A 10 9.26 7.05 -21.33
CA LEU A 10 8.22 7.22 -22.37
C LEU A 10 7.50 5.92 -22.75
N LYS A 11 8.16 4.76 -22.61
CA LYS A 11 7.54 3.43 -22.80
C LYS A 11 6.80 2.93 -21.57
N LEU A 12 7.08 3.53 -20.42
CA LEU A 12 6.49 3.22 -19.11
C LEU A 12 4.95 3.32 -19.04
N PRO A 13 4.18 3.98 -19.90
CA PRO A 13 2.72 3.78 -19.89
C PRO A 13 2.24 2.52 -20.62
N ALA A 14 3.04 1.95 -21.54
CA ALA A 14 2.63 0.86 -22.43
C ALA A 14 3.38 -0.47 -22.21
N SER A 15 4.50 -0.45 -21.48
CA SER A 15 5.28 -1.67 -21.21
C SER A 15 4.54 -2.61 -20.25
N PHE A 16 4.80 -3.90 -20.41
CA PHE A 16 4.19 -4.93 -19.58
C PHE A 16 4.52 -4.73 -18.08
N GLU A 17 5.78 -4.39 -17.79
CA GLU A 17 6.28 -4.08 -16.45
C GLU A 17 5.52 -2.92 -15.81
N ALA A 18 5.14 -1.92 -16.60
CA ALA A 18 4.41 -0.81 -16.07
C ALA A 18 2.93 -1.09 -15.87
N GLN A 19 2.32 -1.91 -16.74
CA GLN A 19 0.97 -2.41 -16.46
C GLN A 19 0.95 -3.23 -15.17
N LEU A 20 1.99 -4.04 -14.91
CA LEU A 20 2.17 -4.74 -13.63
C LEU A 20 2.31 -3.73 -12.47
N PHE A 21 3.14 -2.68 -12.65
CA PHE A 21 3.31 -1.63 -11.65
C PHE A 21 1.97 -0.96 -11.31
N TYR A 22 1.23 -0.48 -12.30
CA TYR A 22 -0.06 0.16 -12.08
C TYR A 22 -1.08 -0.79 -11.44
N GLY A 23 -1.17 -2.03 -11.94
CA GLY A 23 -2.07 -3.04 -11.39
C GLY A 23 -1.79 -3.31 -9.91
N MET A 24 -0.51 -3.50 -9.56
CA MET A 24 -0.11 -3.72 -8.17
C MET A 24 -0.30 -2.48 -7.30
N MET A 25 0.00 -1.28 -7.79
CA MET A 25 -0.18 -0.04 -7.02
C MET A 25 -1.65 0.24 -6.75
N ILE A 26 -2.53 0.07 -7.74
CA ILE A 26 -3.99 0.21 -7.57
C ILE A 26 -4.51 -0.83 -6.58
N ALA A 27 -4.17 -2.11 -6.77
CA ALA A 27 -4.62 -3.14 -5.85
C ALA A 27 -4.04 -2.94 -4.44
N GLY A 28 -2.77 -2.55 -4.34
CA GLY A 28 -2.10 -2.29 -3.07
C GLY A 28 -2.73 -1.13 -2.30
N THR A 29 -3.03 -0.02 -2.96
CA THR A 29 -3.75 1.10 -2.32
C THR A 29 -5.15 0.69 -1.84
N LEU A 30 -5.88 -0.17 -2.57
CA LEU A 30 -7.12 -0.77 -2.08
C LEU A 30 -6.89 -1.63 -0.83
N GLY A 31 -5.82 -2.44 -0.81
CA GLY A 31 -5.41 -3.22 0.35
C GLY A 31 -5.10 -2.37 1.58
N MET A 32 -4.41 -1.24 1.41
CA MET A 32 -4.19 -0.26 2.47
C MET A 32 -5.53 0.29 2.99
N GLY A 33 -6.45 0.63 2.10
CA GLY A 33 -7.81 1.06 2.44
C GLY A 33 -8.61 0.02 3.23
N MET A 34 -8.44 -1.27 2.91
CA MET A 34 -9.05 -2.36 3.67
C MET A 34 -8.51 -2.47 5.10
N ASN A 35 -7.21 -2.23 5.33
CA ASN A 35 -6.67 -2.20 6.69
C ASN A 35 -7.29 -1.06 7.51
N TRP A 36 -7.46 0.12 6.89
CA TRP A 36 -8.23 1.19 7.52
C TRP A 36 -9.66 0.75 7.86
N LEU A 37 -10.38 0.14 6.92
CA LEU A 37 -11.76 -0.32 7.14
C LEU A 37 -11.85 -1.31 8.30
N VAL A 38 -10.90 -2.24 8.41
CA VAL A 38 -10.81 -3.20 9.52
C VAL A 38 -10.63 -2.47 10.86
N LYS A 39 -9.74 -1.49 10.94
CA LYS A 39 -9.53 -0.68 12.16
C LYS A 39 -10.78 0.13 12.52
N TRP A 40 -11.46 0.69 11.53
CA TRP A 40 -12.71 1.41 11.72
C TRP A 40 -13.82 0.51 12.27
N LEU A 41 -14.02 -0.68 11.69
CA LEU A 41 -14.97 -1.68 12.19
C LEU A 41 -14.66 -2.18 13.60
N ARG A 42 -13.40 -2.07 14.05
CA ARG A 42 -12.95 -2.40 15.41
C ARG A 42 -13.04 -1.22 16.40
N ASN A 43 -13.57 -0.07 15.97
CA ASN A 43 -13.60 1.18 16.74
C ASN A 43 -12.20 1.64 17.21
N GLU A 44 -11.14 1.31 16.46
CA GLU A 44 -9.78 1.75 16.77
C GLU A 44 -9.47 3.15 16.19
N LEU A 45 -10.32 3.64 15.27
CA LEU A 45 -10.16 4.91 14.57
C LEU A 45 -11.53 5.60 14.39
N PRO A 46 -11.63 6.93 14.57
CA PRO A 46 -12.89 7.65 14.45
C PRO A 46 -13.35 7.79 12.99
N CYS A 47 -12.44 8.04 12.04
CA CYS A 47 -12.76 8.15 10.61
C CYS A 47 -11.53 8.07 9.69
N PHE A 48 -11.75 7.87 8.38
CA PHE A 48 -10.72 7.77 7.33
C PHE A 48 -9.84 8.99 7.22
N VAL A 49 -10.45 10.18 7.24
CA VAL A 49 -9.73 11.43 7.05
C VAL A 49 -8.75 11.67 8.21
N THR A 50 -9.16 11.36 9.44
CA THR A 50 -8.29 11.51 10.60
C THR A 50 -7.12 10.53 10.57
N TYR A 51 -7.36 9.29 10.13
CA TYR A 51 -6.32 8.28 9.91
C TYR A 51 -5.30 8.74 8.86
N MET A 52 -5.77 9.09 7.67
CA MET A 52 -4.89 9.37 6.53
C MET A 52 -4.16 10.72 6.64
N PHE A 53 -4.81 11.76 7.16
CA PHE A 53 -4.34 13.14 6.99
C PHE A 53 -4.03 13.90 8.29
N LYS A 54 -4.67 13.57 9.43
CA LYS A 54 -4.45 14.30 10.69
C LYS A 54 -3.48 13.62 11.66
N SER A 55 -3.62 12.31 11.84
CA SER A 55 -2.87 11.57 12.87
C SER A 55 -1.64 10.86 12.31
N GLU A 56 -1.69 10.33 11.09
CA GLU A 56 -0.67 9.41 10.59
C GLU A 56 -0.12 9.77 9.20
N ALA A 57 -0.24 11.03 8.74
CA ALA A 57 0.15 11.44 7.38
C ALA A 57 1.59 11.02 6.99
N LYS A 58 2.57 11.14 7.91
CA LYS A 58 3.95 10.68 7.67
C LYS A 58 4.04 9.17 7.45
N ARG A 59 3.26 8.39 8.20
CA ARG A 59 3.22 6.93 8.09
C ARG A 59 2.46 6.48 6.85
N SER A 60 1.41 7.19 6.46
CA SER A 60 0.71 6.99 5.19
C SER A 60 1.65 7.21 4.00
N VAL A 61 2.43 8.29 4.00
CA VAL A 61 3.48 8.53 2.97
C VAL A 61 4.53 7.43 2.99
N LEU A 62 5.03 7.04 4.17
CA LEU A 62 6.00 5.95 4.29
C LEU A 62 5.43 4.62 3.76
N SER A 63 4.15 4.35 3.99
CA SER A 63 3.46 3.14 3.50
C SER A 63 3.35 3.14 1.99
N ILE A 64 3.01 4.27 1.37
CA ILE A 64 2.97 4.40 -0.10
C ILE A 64 4.36 4.20 -0.71
N LEU A 65 5.40 4.81 -0.13
CA LEU A 65 6.78 4.65 -0.60
C LEU A 65 7.27 3.20 -0.43
N THR A 66 6.92 2.56 0.69
CA THR A 66 7.25 1.15 0.94
C THR A 66 6.54 0.23 -0.05
N LEU A 67 5.27 0.50 -0.34
CA LEU A 67 4.51 -0.22 -1.36
C LEU A 67 5.18 -0.07 -2.72
N ALA A 68 5.49 1.15 -3.15
CA ALA A 68 6.15 1.40 -4.43
C ALA A 68 7.50 0.65 -4.54
N GLY A 69 8.32 0.70 -3.48
CA GLY A 69 9.58 -0.06 -3.43
C GLY A 69 9.37 -1.57 -3.53
N THR A 70 8.34 -2.11 -2.87
CA THR A 70 8.02 -3.54 -2.90
C THR A 70 7.52 -3.98 -4.28
N VAL A 71 6.69 -3.15 -4.93
CA VAL A 71 6.20 -3.38 -6.30
C VAL A 71 7.35 -3.39 -7.29
N LEU A 72 8.26 -2.41 -7.21
CA LEU A 72 9.45 -2.37 -8.07
C LEU A 72 10.34 -3.60 -7.88
N ALA A 73 10.54 -4.05 -6.64
CA ALA A 73 11.29 -5.27 -6.36
C ALA A 73 10.61 -6.51 -6.96
N ALA A 74 9.29 -6.67 -6.79
CA ALA A 74 8.54 -7.79 -7.34
C ALA A 74 8.66 -7.86 -8.88
N ILE A 75 8.54 -6.72 -9.55
CA ILE A 75 8.69 -6.62 -11.01
C ILE A 75 10.14 -6.96 -11.42
N ALA A 76 11.14 -6.39 -10.74
CA ALA A 76 12.54 -6.64 -11.04
C ALA A 76 12.95 -8.12 -10.85
N THR A 77 12.26 -8.85 -9.96
CA THR A 77 12.49 -10.29 -9.73
C THR A 77 11.67 -11.21 -10.63
N ASN A 78 10.90 -10.67 -11.59
CA ASN A 78 10.03 -11.44 -12.48
C ASN A 78 9.04 -12.37 -11.77
N VAL A 79 8.56 -11.98 -10.57
CA VAL A 79 7.66 -12.81 -9.75
C VAL A 79 6.36 -13.22 -10.47
N PHE A 80 5.96 -12.46 -11.50
CA PHE A 80 4.74 -12.72 -12.28
C PHE A 80 4.98 -13.51 -13.57
N VAL A 81 6.19 -14.01 -13.79
CA VAL A 81 6.55 -14.83 -14.95
C VAL A 81 7.16 -16.13 -14.46
N ILE A 82 6.53 -17.27 -14.79
CA ILE A 82 7.01 -18.61 -14.48
C ILE A 82 7.13 -19.37 -15.80
N ASP A 83 8.30 -19.96 -16.09
CA ASP A 83 8.57 -20.67 -17.35
C ASP A 83 8.20 -19.84 -18.59
N ASP A 84 8.60 -18.56 -18.60
CA ASP A 84 8.29 -17.56 -19.64
C ASP A 84 6.78 -17.29 -19.86
N ARG A 85 5.92 -17.71 -18.92
CA ARG A 85 4.48 -17.48 -18.97
C ARG A 85 4.02 -16.53 -17.87
N PHE A 86 3.17 -15.59 -18.26
CA PHE A 86 2.50 -14.71 -17.32
C PHE A 86 1.52 -15.48 -16.44
N VAL A 87 1.67 -15.36 -15.12
CA VAL A 87 0.84 -16.05 -14.12
C VAL A 87 -0.60 -15.52 -14.02
N GLY A 88 -0.92 -14.44 -14.74
CA GLY A 88 -2.26 -13.87 -14.84
C GLY A 88 -2.51 -12.67 -13.90
N TRP A 89 -3.43 -11.80 -14.33
CA TRP A 89 -3.76 -10.55 -13.63
C TRP A 89 -4.33 -10.75 -12.22
N LEU A 90 -5.02 -11.87 -11.97
CA LEU A 90 -5.55 -12.15 -10.64
C LEU A 90 -4.43 -12.26 -9.60
N ASN A 91 -3.31 -12.91 -9.94
CA ASN A 91 -2.15 -12.99 -9.05
C ASN A 91 -1.51 -11.62 -8.84
N VAL A 92 -1.39 -10.80 -9.88
CA VAL A 92 -0.87 -9.42 -9.79
C VAL A 92 -1.70 -8.58 -8.82
N LEU A 93 -3.03 -8.60 -9.00
CA LEU A 93 -3.96 -7.84 -8.16
C LEU A 93 -3.99 -8.39 -6.73
N TRP A 94 -4.01 -9.70 -6.56
CA TRP A 94 -4.00 -10.34 -5.23
C TRP A 94 -2.72 -10.00 -4.47
N THR A 95 -1.55 -10.22 -5.08
CA THR A 95 -0.25 -9.89 -4.49
C THR A 95 -0.16 -8.40 -4.16
N GLY A 96 -0.62 -7.53 -5.06
CA GLY A 96 -0.70 -6.09 -4.81
C GLY A 96 -1.54 -5.78 -3.56
N ALA A 97 -2.78 -6.26 -3.52
CA ALA A 97 -3.71 -6.01 -2.42
C ALA A 97 -3.21 -6.54 -1.07
N THR A 98 -2.71 -7.77 -1.01
CA THR A 98 -2.19 -8.34 0.24
C THR A 98 -0.92 -7.63 0.71
N THR A 99 -0.06 -7.22 -0.23
CA THR A 99 1.16 -6.45 0.07
C THR A 99 0.79 -5.07 0.64
N GLY A 100 -0.13 -4.36 -0.01
CA GLY A 100 -0.60 -3.05 0.47
C GLY A 100 -1.23 -3.13 1.86
N PHE A 101 -2.08 -4.14 2.09
CA PHE A 101 -2.64 -4.39 3.43
C PHE A 101 -1.53 -4.63 4.47
N ALA A 102 -0.56 -5.50 4.18
CA ALA A 102 0.51 -5.85 5.10
C ALA A 102 1.45 -4.67 5.39
N VAL A 103 1.80 -3.88 4.37
CA VAL A 103 2.60 -2.67 4.50
C VAL A 103 1.91 -1.67 5.42
N ASP A 104 0.64 -1.36 5.16
CA ASP A 104 -0.10 -0.41 5.99
C ASP A 104 -0.30 -0.94 7.42
N ALA A 105 -0.63 -2.22 7.57
CA ALA A 105 -0.78 -2.86 8.88
C ALA A 105 0.51 -2.80 9.71
N THR A 106 1.68 -2.90 9.06
CA THR A 106 2.99 -2.86 9.72
C THR A 106 3.38 -1.42 10.05
N MET A 107 3.28 -0.51 9.08
CA MET A 107 3.71 0.87 9.24
C MET A 107 2.79 1.65 10.18
N ASN A 108 1.48 1.40 10.12
CA ASN A 108 0.49 1.98 11.03
C ASN A 108 0.17 1.05 12.22
N LYS A 109 1.10 0.16 12.60
CA LYS A 109 0.94 -0.66 13.81
C LYS A 109 1.00 0.22 15.05
N GLY A 110 -0.02 0.15 15.90
CA GLY A 110 -0.07 0.92 17.15
C GLY A 110 -0.47 2.39 16.97
N SER A 111 -0.97 2.79 15.79
CA SER A 111 -1.69 4.05 15.61
C SER A 111 -3.01 4.00 16.40
N ARG A 112 -2.98 4.32 17.68
CA ARG A 112 -4.19 4.66 18.45
C ARG A 112 -4.20 6.18 18.58
N GLU A 113 -5.37 6.78 18.36
CA GLU A 113 -5.55 8.17 18.80
C GLU A 113 -5.17 8.27 20.28
N ALA A 114 -4.30 9.24 20.60
CA ALA A 114 -4.03 9.57 21.97
C ALA A 114 -5.36 9.97 22.60
N TRP A 115 -5.77 9.26 23.65
CA TRP A 115 -7.02 9.56 24.34
C TRP A 115 -7.03 11.03 24.74
N THR A 116 -8.18 11.66 24.54
CA THR A 116 -8.45 13.01 25.05
C THR A 116 -8.31 13.01 26.58
N GLU A 117 -8.02 14.18 27.16
CA GLU A 117 -7.86 14.28 28.62
C GLU A 117 -9.14 13.81 29.36
N GLU A 118 -10.33 14.11 28.83
CA GLU A 118 -11.62 13.62 29.35
C GLU A 118 -11.76 12.09 29.31
N GLU A 119 -11.29 11.44 28.24
CA GLU A 119 -11.33 9.97 28.13
C GLU A 119 -10.32 9.28 29.04
N ARG A 120 -9.18 9.93 29.31
CA ARG A 120 -8.22 9.47 30.31
C ARG A 120 -8.80 9.57 31.71
N GLU A 121 -9.46 10.67 32.03
CA GLU A 121 -10.08 10.88 33.35
C GLU A 121 -11.20 9.87 33.61
N LYS A 122 -12.08 9.61 32.63
CA LYS A 122 -13.17 8.61 32.75
C LYS A 122 -12.71 7.17 33.01
N ARG A 123 -11.46 6.84 32.72
CA ARG A 123 -10.88 5.49 32.94
C ARG A 123 -9.93 5.41 34.13
N ARG A 124 -9.57 6.57 34.72
CA ARG A 124 -8.81 6.65 35.98
C ARG A 124 -9.72 6.65 37.21
N ALA A 125 -11.00 7.01 37.02
CA ALA A 125 -12.07 6.83 38.00
C ALA A 125 -12.60 5.38 37.98
#